data_AF-A0A0G3C792-F1
#
_entry.id   AF-A0A0G3C792-F1
#
_cell.length_a   1.000
_cell.length_b   1.000
_cell.length_c   1.000
_cell.angle_alpha   90.00
_cell.angle_beta   90.00
_cell.angle_gamma   90.00
#
_symmetry.space_group_name_H-M   'P 1'
#
loop_
_entity.id
_entity.type
_entity.pdbx_description
1 polymer ?
#
loop_
_entity_poly.entity_id
_entity_poly.type
_entity_poly.pdbx_seq_one_letter_code
_entity_poly.pdbx_strand_id
1 'polypeptide(L)'
;MKRVDKYFSVSLMSSILILFLIVFSSTTSAVTEQNSTAIMAENNTTYNPLYLDNLCYSNLIQNKTVYVAGDGSGDFNCNGSNDQVEINQALKYVAENPQFTTVHLKGPYTYVISDSIFIGNNTTVEGDPTAVIKLIDKASWPVDKPLITQMDSNEINGVTIKGFEINGNHDNNRDKENGYGFYNMIHFCNSTDIQVHDMYMHNGHGEGLKVERSYNVQFYNNTIYKTGHNALFAEGCQNLEVWNNNITIRTDCGLRVLNSNHVKFHDNVIDSFHHWSAGGSGILIEKTTGVVNDVEIYNNTIHDTYGPGIWLIGWLDSYPKEEAQNVHIFDNVFYNTGTNPNIDLVGGIITSGFYDTLIENNTFDGVYHAAIIHMLPTEIPIYPAEVRTSLSPTGTGHTTIVRNNIIVNTQKRKEDPEGTGYAVINYLPETYAFVLENNCLYNNSAGNYQNCTSNTDIYVDPLFINQSIHDYRLKPNSPCNGTGYT
;
A
#
# COMPACT_ATOMS: atom_id res chain seq x y z
N MET A 1 -8.98 -9.43 46.34
CA MET A 1 -9.40 -10.01 45.05
C MET A 1 -8.61 -9.30 43.96
N LYS A 2 -8.06 -10.07 43.02
CA LYS A 2 -6.72 -9.89 42.45
C LYS A 2 -6.60 -8.71 41.46
N ARG A 3 -5.81 -7.71 41.86
CA ARG A 3 -4.92 -6.92 40.98
C ARG A 3 -3.83 -7.84 40.45
N VAL A 4 -3.49 -7.71 39.17
CA VAL A 4 -2.22 -8.20 38.63
C VAL A 4 -1.65 -7.08 37.77
N ASP A 5 -0.66 -6.39 38.33
CA ASP A 5 0.27 -5.53 37.61
C ASP A 5 1.12 -6.40 36.65
N LYS A 6 1.41 -5.90 35.44
CA LYS A 6 2.50 -6.43 34.61
C LYS A 6 3.27 -5.30 33.92
N TYR A 7 4.43 -5.00 34.52
CA TYR A 7 5.73 -4.63 33.95
C TYR A 7 5.81 -4.17 32.48
N PHE A 8 6.38 -2.98 32.26
CA PHE A 8 7.36 -2.75 31.20
C PHE A 8 8.49 -1.86 31.71
N SER A 9 9.73 -2.33 31.55
CA SER A 9 10.98 -1.62 31.87
C SER A 9 11.94 -1.79 30.69
N VAL A 10 12.22 -0.74 29.92
CA VAL A 10 13.38 -0.64 29.00
C VAL A 10 13.69 0.85 28.83
N SER A 11 14.67 1.36 29.56
CA SER A 11 16.01 1.78 29.11
C SER A 11 16.04 2.83 27.99
N LEU A 12 16.38 4.04 28.43
CA LEU A 12 16.63 5.28 27.70
C LEU A 12 17.92 5.18 26.84
N MET A 13 17.86 5.48 25.54
CA MET A 13 19.02 5.93 24.74
C MET A 13 18.54 6.91 23.68
N SER A 14 18.90 8.18 23.90
CA SER A 14 18.62 9.35 23.06
C SER A 14 19.50 9.35 21.81
N SER A 15 18.93 9.69 20.66
CA SER A 15 19.68 10.11 19.46
C SER A 15 19.19 11.49 19.01
N ILE A 16 20.14 12.40 18.84
CA ILE A 16 19.97 13.84 18.61
C ILE A 16 19.82 14.09 17.11
N LEU A 17 18.76 14.79 16.69
CA LEU A 17 18.56 15.25 15.31
C LEU A 17 19.11 16.68 15.15
N ILE A 18 20.07 16.85 14.23
CA ILE A 18 20.63 18.15 13.84
C ILE A 18 19.83 18.67 12.64
N LEU A 19 19.20 19.83 12.80
CA LEU A 19 18.43 20.53 11.77
C LEU A 19 19.34 21.59 11.10
N PHE A 20 19.56 21.50 9.79
CA PHE A 20 20.12 22.59 8.98
C PHE A 20 19.04 23.15 8.05
N LEU A 21 18.69 24.42 8.29
CA LEU A 21 17.92 25.26 7.36
C LEU A 21 18.85 25.83 6.29
N ILE A 22 18.55 25.59 5.02
CA ILE A 22 19.13 26.36 3.91
C ILE A 22 17.99 27.12 3.21
N VAL A 23 18.09 28.45 3.27
CA VAL A 23 17.24 29.41 2.59
C VAL A 23 17.80 29.61 1.19
N PHE A 24 17.03 29.33 0.14
CA PHE A 24 17.31 29.79 -1.22
C PHE A 24 16.39 30.94 -1.59
N SER A 25 17.01 32.09 -1.87
CA SER A 25 16.36 33.26 -2.46
C SER A 25 16.28 33.10 -3.98
N SER A 26 15.06 33.15 -4.54
CA SER A 26 14.81 33.18 -5.97
C SER A 26 15.04 34.57 -6.56
N THR A 27 15.87 34.69 -7.59
CA THR A 27 15.91 35.87 -8.47
C THR A 27 15.40 35.50 -9.85
N THR A 28 14.29 36.09 -10.24
CA THR A 28 13.73 36.10 -11.60
C THR A 28 14.64 36.88 -12.55
N SER A 29 14.86 36.37 -13.77
CA SER A 29 15.36 37.17 -14.89
C SER A 29 14.49 36.89 -16.12
N ALA A 30 13.89 37.97 -16.62
CA ALA A 30 13.08 37.99 -17.83
C ALA A 30 13.98 37.85 -19.07
N VAL A 31 13.56 37.03 -20.04
CA VAL A 31 14.14 37.02 -21.39
C VAL A 31 13.04 37.33 -22.39
N THR A 32 13.30 38.38 -23.16
CA THR A 32 12.48 38.98 -24.21
C THR A 32 12.39 38.11 -25.46
N GLU A 33 11.19 38.03 -26.02
CA GLU A 33 10.90 37.54 -27.37
C GLU A 33 11.51 38.45 -28.45
N GLN A 34 12.09 37.85 -29.49
CA GLN A 34 12.19 38.47 -30.81
C GLN A 34 11.78 37.49 -31.91
N ASN A 35 10.94 38.01 -32.79
CA ASN A 35 10.28 37.35 -33.92
C ASN A 35 11.17 37.23 -35.16
N SER A 36 10.76 36.28 -36.02
CA SER A 36 10.90 36.26 -37.50
C SER A 36 12.27 35.85 -38.08
N THR A 37 12.41 35.08 -39.17
CA THR A 37 11.59 34.85 -40.37
C THR A 37 11.91 33.47 -40.98
N ALA A 38 10.90 32.82 -41.56
CA ALA A 38 11.05 31.63 -42.41
C ALA A 38 11.45 32.04 -43.85
N ILE A 39 12.43 31.36 -44.44
CA ILE A 39 12.64 31.32 -45.89
C ILE A 39 12.94 29.86 -46.28
N MET A 40 12.06 29.31 -47.12
CA MET A 40 12.23 28.04 -47.80
C MET A 40 13.21 28.21 -48.97
N ALA A 41 14.20 27.32 -49.07
CA ALA A 41 14.96 27.12 -50.29
C ALA A 41 15.27 25.62 -50.44
N GLU A 42 14.55 24.96 -51.34
CA GLU A 42 14.99 23.71 -51.96
C GLU A 42 16.19 23.99 -52.88
N ASN A 43 17.24 23.16 -52.82
CA ASN A 43 17.76 22.47 -54.00
C ASN A 43 19.00 21.59 -53.70
N ASN A 44 18.91 20.37 -54.25
CA ASN A 44 19.95 19.58 -54.91
C ASN A 44 21.18 19.10 -54.12
N THR A 45 21.05 17.84 -53.68
CA THR A 45 22.00 16.72 -53.81
C THR A 45 23.40 17.04 -54.36
N THR A 46 24.38 16.97 -53.47
CA THR A 46 25.76 16.61 -53.81
C THR A 46 26.20 15.51 -52.85
N TYR A 47 26.45 14.31 -53.39
CA TYR A 47 26.96 13.15 -52.68
C TYR A 47 28.32 13.48 -52.05
N ASN A 48 28.44 13.35 -50.73
CA ASN A 48 29.69 13.52 -50.00
C ASN A 48 30.05 12.18 -49.34
N PRO A 49 31.10 11.45 -49.80
CA PRO A 49 31.37 10.07 -49.36
C PRO A 49 32.13 10.00 -48.03
N LEU A 50 31.77 10.83 -47.04
CA LEU A 50 32.34 10.82 -45.69
C LEU A 50 31.29 10.65 -44.59
N TYR A 51 30.10 10.17 -44.94
CA TYR A 51 29.03 9.86 -44.00
C TYR A 51 28.67 8.37 -44.02
N LEU A 52 29.69 7.50 -44.01
CA LEU A 52 29.49 6.05 -44.03
C LEU A 52 30.19 5.27 -42.91
N ASP A 53 30.65 5.93 -41.85
CA ASP A 53 31.26 5.24 -40.69
C ASP A 53 30.49 5.41 -39.36
N ASN A 54 29.35 6.11 -39.34
CA ASN A 54 28.53 6.27 -38.12
C ASN A 54 27.11 5.69 -38.20
N LEU A 55 26.79 4.91 -39.24
CA LEU A 55 25.45 4.32 -39.44
C LEU A 55 25.40 2.79 -39.20
N CYS A 56 26.40 2.22 -38.50
CA CYS A 56 26.41 0.79 -38.15
C CYS A 56 26.75 0.50 -36.68
N TYR A 57 26.58 1.48 -35.78
CA TYR A 57 26.58 1.23 -34.33
C TYR A 57 25.25 1.60 -33.66
N SER A 58 24.15 1.64 -34.41
CA SER A 58 22.86 1.24 -33.83
C SER A 58 22.83 -0.29 -33.71
N ASN A 59 23.81 -0.84 -32.99
CA ASN A 59 23.61 -2.15 -32.41
C ASN A 59 22.37 -1.98 -31.53
N LEU A 60 21.33 -2.74 -31.86
CA LEU A 60 20.33 -3.15 -30.90
C LEU A 60 21.06 -3.36 -29.57
N ILE A 61 20.84 -2.49 -28.59
CA ILE A 61 21.33 -2.75 -27.24
C ILE A 61 20.51 -3.96 -26.79
N GLN A 62 21.04 -5.14 -27.11
CA GLN A 62 20.49 -6.38 -26.66
C GLN A 62 20.84 -6.41 -25.18
N ASN A 63 19.92 -5.93 -24.34
CA ASN A 63 20.05 -5.92 -22.90
C ASN A 63 20.52 -7.30 -22.45
N LYS A 64 21.76 -7.38 -21.97
CA LYS A 64 22.37 -8.65 -21.58
C LYS A 64 22.04 -8.96 -20.13
N THR A 65 21.84 -10.24 -19.86
CA THR A 65 21.56 -10.78 -18.52
C THR A 65 22.84 -11.33 -17.90
N VAL A 66 23.04 -11.05 -16.62
CA VAL A 66 24.05 -11.66 -15.76
C VAL A 66 23.35 -12.72 -14.90
N TYR A 67 23.89 -13.93 -14.85
CA TYR A 67 23.30 -15.04 -14.12
C TYR A 67 23.99 -15.28 -12.77
N VAL A 68 23.21 -15.43 -11.71
CA VAL A 68 23.68 -15.84 -10.38
C VAL A 68 23.09 -17.21 -10.07
N ALA A 69 23.92 -18.19 -9.71
CA ALA A 69 23.47 -19.57 -9.51
C ALA A 69 24.14 -20.24 -8.32
N GLY A 70 23.48 -21.22 -7.71
CA GLY A 70 24.06 -22.04 -6.65
C GLY A 70 24.64 -23.38 -7.12
N ASP A 71 24.41 -23.76 -8.38
CA ASP A 71 24.82 -25.05 -8.97
C ASP A 71 26.14 -24.96 -9.77
N GLY A 72 26.77 -23.79 -9.79
CA GLY A 72 27.99 -23.54 -10.58
C GLY A 72 27.74 -23.11 -12.03
N SER A 73 26.48 -22.95 -12.46
CA SER A 73 26.14 -22.60 -13.85
C SER A 73 25.99 -21.10 -14.11
N GLY A 74 26.20 -20.25 -13.10
CA GLY A 74 26.08 -18.80 -13.20
C GLY A 74 27.40 -18.11 -13.58
N ASP A 75 27.30 -16.83 -13.94
CA ASP A 75 28.46 -15.94 -14.06
C ASP A 75 29.05 -15.65 -12.66
N PHE A 76 28.17 -15.57 -11.65
CA PHE A 76 28.50 -15.49 -10.23
C PHE A 76 27.87 -16.68 -9.50
N ASN A 77 28.64 -17.37 -8.66
CA ASN A 77 28.24 -18.66 -8.10
C ASN A 77 28.21 -18.67 -6.57
N CYS A 78 27.00 -18.83 -6.04
CA CYS A 78 26.64 -18.84 -4.63
C CYS A 78 26.86 -20.23 -4.01
N ASN A 79 26.88 -20.29 -2.67
CA ASN A 79 27.12 -21.55 -1.93
C ASN A 79 26.10 -21.81 -0.81
N GLY A 80 25.10 -20.94 -0.66
CA GLY A 80 24.02 -21.10 0.32
C GLY A 80 24.32 -20.41 1.64
N SER A 81 25.34 -19.55 1.67
CA SER A 81 25.81 -18.86 2.86
C SER A 81 26.44 -17.53 2.50
N ASN A 82 25.83 -16.44 2.98
CA ASN A 82 26.24 -15.06 2.67
C ASN A 82 26.17 -14.75 1.16
N ASP A 83 25.17 -15.31 0.48
CA ASP A 83 25.05 -15.27 -0.98
C ASP A 83 24.81 -13.84 -1.52
N GLN A 84 24.49 -12.88 -0.64
CA GLN A 84 24.44 -11.47 -1.02
C GLN A 84 25.79 -10.97 -1.55
N VAL A 85 26.92 -11.62 -1.21
CA VAL A 85 28.24 -11.22 -1.70
C VAL A 85 28.31 -11.36 -3.22
N GLU A 86 27.98 -12.53 -3.75
CA GLU A 86 27.99 -12.80 -5.19
C GLU A 86 26.86 -12.05 -5.91
N ILE A 87 25.68 -11.94 -5.29
CA ILE A 87 24.57 -11.14 -5.84
C ILE A 87 24.99 -9.66 -5.98
N ASN A 88 25.61 -9.08 -4.96
CA ASN A 88 26.09 -7.70 -5.01
C ASN A 88 27.24 -7.50 -6.00
N GLN A 89 28.09 -8.51 -6.22
CA GLN A 89 29.09 -8.46 -7.29
C GLN A 89 28.43 -8.42 -8.67
N ALA A 90 27.38 -9.22 -8.89
CA ALA A 90 26.61 -9.21 -10.15
C ALA A 90 25.91 -7.86 -10.37
N LEU A 91 25.24 -7.31 -9.35
CA LEU A 91 24.54 -6.02 -9.44
C LEU A 91 25.51 -4.86 -9.66
N LYS A 92 26.66 -4.87 -8.98
CA LYS A 92 27.73 -3.90 -9.23
C LYS A 92 28.26 -4.00 -10.66
N TYR A 93 28.45 -5.21 -11.18
CA TYR A 93 28.87 -5.41 -12.55
C TYR A 93 27.85 -4.83 -13.53
N VAL A 94 26.56 -5.08 -13.35
CA VAL A 94 25.48 -4.48 -14.17
C VAL A 94 25.50 -2.96 -14.10
N ALA A 95 25.63 -2.38 -12.90
CA ALA A 95 25.69 -0.92 -12.72
C ALA A 95 26.89 -0.26 -13.42
N GLU A 96 28.04 -0.94 -13.49
CA GLU A 96 29.26 -0.45 -14.13
C GLU A 96 29.30 -0.73 -15.65
N ASN A 97 28.39 -1.55 -16.18
CA ASN A 97 28.39 -2.02 -17.57
C ASN A 97 27.02 -1.83 -18.24
N PRO A 98 26.75 -0.66 -18.85
CA PRO A 98 25.42 -0.29 -19.37
C PRO A 98 24.82 -1.23 -20.44
N GLN A 99 25.62 -2.10 -21.04
CA GLN A 99 25.15 -3.14 -21.96
C GLN A 99 24.44 -4.30 -21.26
N PHE A 100 24.58 -4.42 -19.94
CA PHE A 100 23.82 -5.32 -19.09
C PHE A 100 22.81 -4.50 -18.29
N THR A 101 21.60 -5.02 -18.15
CA THR A 101 20.53 -4.36 -17.37
C THR A 101 19.84 -5.32 -16.41
N THR A 102 20.16 -6.61 -16.47
CA THR A 102 19.43 -7.65 -15.76
C THR A 102 20.37 -8.55 -14.97
N VAL A 103 20.04 -8.79 -13.70
CA VAL A 103 20.58 -9.89 -12.89
C VAL A 103 19.48 -10.94 -12.74
N HIS A 104 19.76 -12.18 -13.13
CA HIS A 104 18.84 -13.31 -13.07
C HIS A 104 19.28 -14.34 -12.02
N LEU A 105 18.44 -14.60 -11.02
CA LEU A 105 18.66 -15.59 -9.95
C LEU A 105 18.11 -16.96 -10.40
N LYS A 106 19.01 -17.93 -10.61
CA LYS A 106 18.65 -19.27 -11.08
C LYS A 106 18.12 -20.16 -9.95
N GLY A 107 16.97 -20.77 -10.17
CA GLY A 107 16.38 -21.78 -9.31
C GLY A 107 16.53 -23.21 -9.87
N PRO A 108 16.24 -24.26 -9.09
CA PRO A 108 15.84 -24.21 -7.68
C PRO A 108 17.05 -23.97 -6.77
N TYR A 109 17.00 -22.88 -5.98
CA TYR A 109 18.08 -22.56 -5.06
C TYR A 109 17.63 -21.59 -3.95
N THR A 110 18.19 -21.75 -2.75
CA THR A 110 17.98 -20.80 -1.66
C THR A 110 19.25 -19.99 -1.43
N TYR A 111 19.17 -18.70 -1.71
CA TYR A 111 20.21 -17.70 -1.47
C TYR A 111 20.08 -17.19 -0.03
N VAL A 112 20.94 -17.66 0.87
CA VAL A 112 20.90 -17.28 2.28
C VAL A 112 21.74 -16.02 2.48
N ILE A 113 21.09 -14.94 2.92
CA ILE A 113 21.72 -13.63 3.06
C ILE A 113 21.91 -13.21 4.51
N SER A 114 23.09 -12.66 4.79
CA SER A 114 23.49 -12.11 6.09
C SER A 114 23.79 -10.61 6.06
N ASP A 115 23.63 -9.98 4.90
CA ASP A 115 23.66 -8.54 4.67
C ASP A 115 22.70 -8.18 3.52
N SER A 116 22.48 -6.89 3.29
CA SER A 116 21.57 -6.36 2.26
C SER A 116 22.11 -6.59 0.84
N ILE A 117 21.17 -6.65 -0.09
CA ILE A 117 21.40 -6.63 -1.54
C ILE A 117 21.19 -5.19 -2.05
N PHE A 118 22.13 -4.69 -2.86
CA PHE A 118 22.18 -3.30 -3.32
C PHE A 118 21.96 -3.18 -4.84
N ILE A 119 20.84 -2.58 -5.23
CA ILE A 119 20.43 -2.43 -6.63
C ILE A 119 20.81 -1.03 -7.15
N GLY A 120 21.33 -0.96 -8.38
CA GLY A 120 21.64 0.30 -9.07
C GLY A 120 20.49 0.79 -9.97
N ASN A 121 20.69 1.94 -10.60
CA ASN A 121 19.72 2.49 -11.55
C ASN A 121 19.52 1.58 -12.77
N ASN A 122 18.36 1.70 -13.44
CA ASN A 122 18.05 1.03 -14.71
C ASN A 122 18.30 -0.49 -14.68
N THR A 123 18.02 -1.11 -13.53
CA THR A 123 18.36 -2.51 -13.26
C THR A 123 17.09 -3.33 -13.03
N THR A 124 17.01 -4.47 -13.72
CA THR A 124 16.05 -5.54 -13.44
C THR A 124 16.73 -6.62 -12.60
N VAL A 125 16.12 -6.96 -11.47
CA VAL A 125 16.45 -8.17 -10.72
C VAL A 125 15.30 -9.15 -10.89
N GLU A 126 15.56 -10.23 -11.61
CA GLU A 126 14.58 -11.29 -11.83
C GLU A 126 15.12 -12.64 -11.39
N GLY A 127 14.28 -13.65 -11.35
CA GLY A 127 14.72 -15.02 -11.08
C GLY A 127 13.70 -16.05 -11.51
N ASP A 128 14.11 -17.31 -11.45
CA ASP A 128 13.18 -18.43 -11.57
C ASP A 128 12.21 -18.43 -10.38
N PRO A 129 10.95 -18.90 -10.55
CA PRO A 129 9.99 -19.02 -9.44
C PRO A 129 10.42 -19.95 -8.29
N THR A 130 11.52 -20.69 -8.48
CA THR A 130 12.11 -21.59 -7.47
C THR A 130 13.40 -21.04 -6.85
N ALA A 131 13.79 -19.81 -7.21
CA ALA A 131 14.83 -19.04 -6.52
C ALA A 131 14.24 -18.39 -5.26
N VAL A 132 14.91 -18.55 -4.13
CA VAL A 132 14.48 -18.02 -2.84
C VAL A 132 15.58 -17.17 -2.22
N ILE A 133 15.34 -15.87 -2.01
CA ILE A 133 16.15 -15.06 -1.11
C ILE A 133 15.66 -15.28 0.32
N LYS A 134 16.54 -15.73 1.21
CA LYS A 134 16.19 -16.02 2.60
C LYS A 134 17.08 -15.26 3.57
N LEU A 135 16.47 -14.52 4.50
CA LEU A 135 17.18 -13.91 5.63
C LEU A 135 17.80 -15.00 6.52
N ILE A 136 19.06 -14.84 6.93
CA ILE A 136 19.73 -15.76 7.86
C ILE A 136 19.00 -15.87 9.21
N ASP A 137 19.21 -16.97 9.93
CA ASP A 137 18.72 -17.15 11.29
C ASP A 137 19.42 -16.18 12.25
N LYS A 138 18.68 -15.61 13.22
CA LYS A 138 19.21 -14.67 14.23
C LYS A 138 20.03 -13.54 13.61
N ALA A 139 19.51 -12.95 12.52
CA ALA A 139 20.22 -11.98 11.69
C ALA A 139 20.86 -10.85 12.50
N SER A 140 20.21 -10.40 13.58
CA SER A 140 20.75 -9.38 14.49
C SER A 140 21.08 -8.06 13.79
N TRP A 141 20.49 -7.80 12.61
CA TRP A 141 20.65 -6.52 11.92
C TRP A 141 19.97 -5.40 12.70
N PRO A 142 20.47 -4.16 12.60
CA PRO A 142 19.82 -2.99 13.19
C PRO A 142 18.44 -2.73 12.58
N VAL A 143 17.66 -1.91 13.27
CA VAL A 143 16.41 -1.32 12.76
C VAL A 143 16.68 -0.59 11.44
N ASP A 144 15.69 -0.56 10.55
CA ASP A 144 15.71 0.09 9.24
C ASP A 144 16.72 -0.50 8.23
N LYS A 145 17.32 -1.66 8.52
CA LYS A 145 18.13 -2.40 7.54
C LYS A 145 17.27 -3.41 6.76
N PRO A 146 17.00 -3.17 5.46
CA PRO A 146 16.19 -4.06 4.62
C PRO A 146 17.02 -5.19 3.99
N LEU A 147 16.34 -6.21 3.45
CA LEU A 147 16.98 -7.27 2.67
C LEU A 147 17.47 -6.75 1.31
N ILE A 148 16.66 -5.96 0.62
CA ILE A 148 16.97 -5.37 -0.68
C ILE A 148 16.79 -3.85 -0.62
N THR A 149 17.78 -3.08 -1.09
CA THR A 149 17.72 -1.62 -1.15
C THR A 149 18.61 -1.04 -2.26
N GLN A 150 18.64 0.29 -2.36
CA GLN A 150 19.43 1.03 -3.33
C GLN A 150 20.93 1.07 -3.01
N MET A 151 21.75 1.04 -4.05
CA MET A 151 23.20 1.19 -3.94
C MET A 151 23.63 2.63 -3.64
N ASP A 152 22.99 3.62 -4.30
CA ASP A 152 23.16 5.04 -3.99
C ASP A 152 22.07 5.46 -3.01
N SER A 153 22.46 5.90 -1.81
CA SER A 153 21.52 6.30 -0.76
C SER A 153 20.76 7.61 -1.04
N ASN A 154 21.12 8.35 -2.09
CA ASN A 154 20.49 9.64 -2.39
C ASN A 154 19.27 9.51 -3.30
N GLU A 155 19.35 8.70 -4.36
CA GLU A 155 18.29 8.52 -5.35
C GLU A 155 18.43 7.17 -6.07
N ILE A 156 17.33 6.65 -6.59
CA ILE A 156 17.34 5.47 -7.47
C ILE A 156 16.22 5.57 -8.51
N ASN A 157 16.46 5.08 -9.74
CA ASN A 157 15.44 5.08 -10.78
C ASN A 157 15.47 3.85 -11.70
N GLY A 158 14.31 3.55 -12.28
CA GLY A 158 14.17 2.54 -13.34
C GLY A 158 14.46 1.12 -12.85
N VAL A 159 13.92 0.75 -11.69
CA VAL A 159 14.16 -0.57 -11.08
C VAL A 159 12.96 -1.48 -11.27
N THR A 160 13.22 -2.71 -11.66
CA THR A 160 12.22 -3.79 -11.69
C THR A 160 12.68 -4.97 -10.85
N ILE A 161 11.84 -5.47 -9.96
CA ILE A 161 12.09 -6.68 -9.17
C ILE A 161 10.95 -7.67 -9.42
N LYS A 162 11.25 -8.87 -9.92
CA LYS A 162 10.20 -9.82 -10.29
C LYS A 162 10.55 -11.31 -10.25
N GLY A 163 9.54 -12.17 -10.11
CA GLY A 163 9.59 -13.58 -10.51
C GLY A 163 10.21 -14.56 -9.51
N PHE A 164 10.68 -14.12 -8.34
CA PHE A 164 11.30 -14.99 -7.33
C PHE A 164 10.67 -14.82 -5.93
N GLU A 165 11.07 -15.68 -4.99
CA GLU A 165 10.57 -15.69 -3.61
C GLU A 165 11.49 -14.90 -2.66
N ILE A 166 10.90 -14.15 -1.74
CA ILE A 166 11.59 -13.60 -0.56
C ILE A 166 10.98 -14.19 0.72
N ASN A 167 11.80 -14.93 1.44
CA ASN A 167 11.48 -15.51 2.73
C ASN A 167 12.14 -14.70 3.85
N GLY A 168 11.32 -13.91 4.56
CA GLY A 168 11.77 -13.06 5.67
C GLY A 168 12.17 -13.82 6.94
N ASN A 169 12.00 -15.14 6.98
CA ASN A 169 12.47 -16.04 8.03
C ASN A 169 12.08 -15.63 9.47
N HIS A 170 10.86 -15.11 9.66
CA HIS A 170 10.32 -14.62 10.93
C HIS A 170 10.54 -15.60 12.10
N ASP A 171 10.25 -16.88 11.90
CA ASP A 171 10.24 -17.86 13.00
C ASP A 171 11.62 -18.18 13.57
N ASN A 172 12.69 -17.91 12.83
CA ASN A 172 14.07 -18.02 13.30
C ASN A 172 14.68 -16.68 13.73
N ASN A 173 13.87 -15.61 13.70
CA ASN A 173 14.24 -14.24 14.09
C ASN A 173 13.27 -13.64 15.12
N ARG A 174 12.57 -14.50 15.89
CA ARG A 174 11.60 -14.12 16.93
C ARG A 174 12.14 -13.26 18.07
N ASP A 175 13.45 -13.00 18.11
CA ASP A 175 14.04 -12.01 19.00
C ASP A 175 13.74 -10.56 18.56
N LYS A 176 13.19 -10.36 17.36
CA LYS A 176 12.72 -9.07 16.86
C LYS A 176 11.22 -8.92 16.93
N GLU A 177 10.79 -7.69 17.18
CA GLU A 177 9.39 -7.31 17.20
C GLU A 177 8.90 -6.97 15.78
N ASN A 178 7.68 -7.38 15.49
CA ASN A 178 6.99 -7.09 14.23
C ASN A 178 6.59 -5.61 14.17
N GLY A 179 6.78 -4.95 13.02
CA GLY A 179 6.37 -3.55 12.83
C GLY A 179 7.29 -2.48 13.39
N TYR A 180 8.44 -2.85 13.95
CA TYR A 180 9.43 -1.91 14.51
C TYR A 180 10.61 -1.63 13.55
N GLY A 181 10.36 -1.64 12.24
CA GLY A 181 11.37 -1.33 11.21
C GLY A 181 12.42 -2.44 10.97
N PHE A 182 12.27 -3.62 11.56
CA PHE A 182 13.17 -4.74 11.30
C PHE A 182 12.82 -5.46 10.00
N TYR A 183 13.82 -5.62 9.14
CA TYR A 183 13.84 -6.60 8.05
C TYR A 183 12.72 -6.40 7.03
N ASN A 184 12.50 -5.14 6.62
CA ASN A 184 11.73 -4.85 5.42
C ASN A 184 12.34 -5.64 4.25
N MET A 185 11.51 -6.32 3.46
CA MET A 185 12.02 -7.15 2.37
C MET A 185 12.63 -6.28 1.28
N ILE A 186 11.92 -5.23 0.86
CA ILE A 186 12.39 -4.24 -0.11
C ILE A 186 12.15 -2.85 0.47
N HIS A 187 13.17 -1.98 0.44
CA HIS A 187 13.02 -0.57 0.82
C HIS A 187 13.80 0.35 -0.12
N PHE A 188 13.09 1.33 -0.68
CA PHE A 188 13.66 2.42 -1.47
C PHE A 188 13.23 3.78 -0.94
N CYS A 189 14.10 4.77 -1.14
CA CYS A 189 13.91 6.15 -0.72
C CYS A 189 14.35 7.08 -1.86
N ASN A 190 13.61 8.17 -2.09
CA ASN A 190 13.85 9.09 -3.21
C ASN A 190 13.90 8.35 -4.56
N SER A 191 12.91 7.48 -4.80
CA SER A 191 12.93 6.58 -5.94
C SER A 191 11.96 7.00 -7.05
N THR A 192 12.29 6.69 -8.30
CA THR A 192 11.43 6.97 -9.47
C THR A 192 11.31 5.73 -10.36
N ASP A 193 10.13 5.44 -10.90
CA ASP A 193 9.91 4.32 -11.83
C ASP A 193 10.31 2.98 -11.21
N ILE A 194 9.61 2.61 -10.13
CA ILE A 194 9.82 1.35 -9.41
C ILE A 194 8.70 0.38 -9.72
N GLN A 195 9.07 -0.83 -10.15
CA GLN A 195 8.13 -1.92 -10.39
C GLN A 195 8.51 -3.14 -9.56
N VAL A 196 7.57 -3.65 -8.77
CA VAL A 196 7.74 -4.89 -7.99
C VAL A 196 6.56 -5.80 -8.27
N HIS A 197 6.79 -6.91 -8.97
CA HIS A 197 5.70 -7.73 -9.47
C HIS A 197 6.02 -9.22 -9.64
N ASP A 198 4.98 -10.06 -9.69
CA ASP A 198 5.11 -11.52 -9.80
C ASP A 198 6.01 -12.11 -8.68
N MET A 199 6.01 -11.51 -7.49
CA MET A 199 6.79 -11.94 -6.33
C MET A 199 5.98 -12.82 -5.39
N TYR A 200 6.66 -13.75 -4.71
CA TYR A 200 6.15 -14.38 -3.49
C TYR A 200 6.92 -13.88 -2.27
N MET A 201 6.28 -13.10 -1.40
CA MET A 201 6.90 -12.47 -0.23
C MET A 201 6.23 -12.95 1.04
N HIS A 202 6.98 -13.57 1.94
CA HIS A 202 6.33 -14.17 3.10
C HIS A 202 7.18 -14.23 4.37
N ASN A 203 6.48 -14.35 5.50
CA ASN A 203 7.06 -14.54 6.83
C ASN A 203 8.15 -13.50 7.19
N GLY A 204 7.90 -12.22 6.94
CA GLY A 204 8.78 -11.11 7.36
C GLY A 204 8.46 -10.56 8.75
N HIS A 205 9.35 -9.72 9.27
CA HIS A 205 9.13 -8.89 10.47
C HIS A 205 8.70 -7.45 10.15
N GLY A 206 9.05 -6.95 8.97
CA GLY A 206 8.73 -5.61 8.50
C GLY A 206 7.78 -5.61 7.29
N GLU A 207 7.96 -4.61 6.45
CA GLU A 207 7.19 -4.41 5.22
C GLU A 207 7.58 -5.42 4.12
N GLY A 208 6.64 -5.74 3.23
CA GLY A 208 6.97 -6.34 1.93
C GLY A 208 7.73 -5.34 1.05
N LEU A 209 7.06 -4.25 0.68
CA LEU A 209 7.67 -3.10 0.01
C LEU A 209 7.48 -1.83 0.85
N LYS A 210 8.58 -1.16 1.18
CA LYS A 210 8.58 0.21 1.72
C LYS A 210 9.11 1.18 0.68
N VAL A 211 8.38 2.25 0.40
CA VAL A 211 8.85 3.35 -0.46
C VAL A 211 8.61 4.70 0.18
N GLU A 212 9.60 5.59 0.10
CA GLU A 212 9.54 6.92 0.71
C GLU A 212 9.90 7.99 -0.30
N ARG A 213 9.15 9.10 -0.34
CA ARG A 213 9.42 10.29 -1.16
C ARG A 213 9.67 9.93 -2.62
N SER A 214 8.81 9.08 -3.18
CA SER A 214 9.02 8.43 -4.47
C SER A 214 7.92 8.76 -5.48
N TYR A 215 8.23 8.57 -6.77
CA TYR A 215 7.34 8.87 -7.89
C TYR A 215 7.18 7.66 -8.83
N ASN A 216 5.97 7.40 -9.30
CA ASN A 216 5.69 6.29 -10.24
C ASN A 216 6.12 4.92 -9.69
N VAL A 217 5.38 4.45 -8.68
CA VAL A 217 5.61 3.15 -8.04
C VAL A 217 4.47 2.20 -8.39
N GLN A 218 4.82 1.00 -8.85
CA GLN A 218 3.88 -0.04 -9.24
C GLN A 218 4.14 -1.33 -8.46
N PHE A 219 3.09 -1.88 -7.85
CA PHE A 219 3.17 -3.09 -7.02
C PHE A 219 2.04 -4.06 -7.39
N TYR A 220 2.35 -5.11 -8.17
CA TYR A 220 1.28 -5.90 -8.78
C TYR A 220 1.57 -7.39 -8.99
N ASN A 221 0.52 -8.20 -9.16
CA ASN A 221 0.63 -9.65 -9.35
C ASN A 221 1.42 -10.39 -8.25
N ASN A 222 1.52 -9.81 -7.05
CA ASN A 222 2.30 -10.40 -5.98
C ASN A 222 1.42 -11.27 -5.08
N THR A 223 2.01 -12.31 -4.50
CA THR A 223 1.46 -13.02 -3.34
C THR A 223 2.24 -12.61 -2.10
N ILE A 224 1.57 -11.96 -1.16
CA ILE A 224 2.15 -11.55 0.11
C ILE A 224 1.49 -12.33 1.25
N TYR A 225 2.29 -13.08 1.99
CA TYR A 225 1.78 -13.95 3.04
C TYR A 225 2.47 -13.69 4.37
N LYS A 226 1.73 -13.04 5.27
CA LYS A 226 2.11 -12.84 6.67
C LYS A 226 3.44 -12.09 6.87
N THR A 227 3.59 -10.94 6.21
CA THR A 227 4.62 -9.94 6.57
C THR A 227 4.39 -9.41 7.99
N GLY A 228 5.42 -8.85 8.62
CA GLY A 228 5.36 -8.47 10.03
C GLY A 228 4.82 -7.05 10.26
N HIS A 229 4.54 -6.31 9.19
CA HIS A 229 3.85 -5.04 9.25
C HIS A 229 2.83 -4.94 8.12
N ASN A 230 3.16 -4.26 7.00
CA ASN A 230 2.32 -4.14 5.82
C ASN A 230 2.83 -4.97 4.63
N ALA A 231 1.98 -5.22 3.65
CA ALA A 231 2.45 -5.70 2.35
C ALA A 231 3.14 -4.56 1.58
N LEU A 232 2.53 -3.38 1.61
CA LEU A 232 3.08 -2.14 1.07
C LEU A 232 2.93 -1.02 2.10
N PHE A 233 4.00 -0.26 2.31
CA PHE A 233 3.96 1.05 2.96
C PHE A 233 4.60 2.12 2.08
N ALA A 234 3.81 3.09 1.65
CA ALA A 234 4.26 4.22 0.85
C ALA A 234 4.10 5.55 1.61
N GLU A 235 5.20 6.28 1.78
CA GLU A 235 5.22 7.54 2.53
C GLU A 235 5.68 8.69 1.63
N GLY A 236 4.87 9.76 1.54
CA GLY A 236 5.22 10.95 0.75
C GLY A 236 5.37 10.68 -0.74
N CYS A 237 4.61 9.73 -1.30
CA CYS A 237 4.74 9.28 -2.69
C CYS A 237 3.73 9.93 -3.62
N GLN A 238 4.01 9.91 -4.92
CA GLN A 238 3.13 10.40 -5.98
C GLN A 238 3.02 9.37 -7.10
N ASN A 239 1.84 9.23 -7.69
CA ASN A 239 1.58 8.28 -8.79
C ASN A 239 1.90 6.83 -8.37
N LEU A 240 1.05 6.29 -7.49
CA LEU A 240 1.17 4.94 -6.93
C LEU A 240 0.03 4.07 -7.45
N GLU A 241 0.34 2.92 -8.03
CA GLU A 241 -0.66 1.98 -8.54
C GLU A 241 -0.37 0.56 -8.02
N VAL A 242 -1.37 -0.05 -7.39
CA VAL A 242 -1.24 -1.34 -6.71
C VAL A 242 -2.40 -2.25 -7.08
N TRP A 243 -2.11 -3.35 -7.79
CA TRP A 243 -3.17 -4.18 -8.32
C TRP A 243 -2.90 -5.66 -8.43
N ASN A 244 -3.99 -6.44 -8.45
CA ASN A 244 -3.95 -7.89 -8.66
C ASN A 244 -3.00 -8.60 -7.67
N ASN A 245 -2.91 -8.11 -6.43
CA ASN A 245 -2.15 -8.77 -5.37
C ASN A 245 -3.06 -9.65 -4.51
N ASN A 246 -2.52 -10.75 -4.01
CA ASN A 246 -3.14 -11.57 -2.98
C ASN A 246 -2.40 -11.39 -1.66
N ILE A 247 -3.07 -10.85 -0.64
CA ILE A 247 -2.45 -10.36 0.58
C ILE A 247 -3.10 -10.98 1.81
N THR A 248 -2.30 -11.71 2.59
CA THR A 248 -2.70 -12.16 3.94
C THR A 248 -1.95 -11.40 5.01
N ILE A 249 -2.68 -10.59 5.75
CA ILE A 249 -2.16 -9.73 6.83
C ILE A 249 -1.80 -10.57 8.06
N ARG A 250 -0.66 -10.24 8.70
CA ARG A 250 -0.29 -10.79 10.01
C ARG A 250 -0.58 -9.83 11.16
N THR A 251 -0.32 -8.54 11.02
CA THR A 251 -0.22 -7.60 12.17
C THR A 251 -0.84 -6.24 11.90
N ASP A 252 -0.32 -5.43 10.98
CA ASP A 252 -0.83 -4.07 10.71
C ASP A 252 -1.75 -4.06 9.50
N CYS A 253 -1.38 -3.45 8.37
CA CYS A 253 -2.30 -3.32 7.23
C CYS A 253 -1.93 -4.20 6.04
N GLY A 254 -2.85 -4.35 5.09
CA GLY A 254 -2.50 -4.90 3.77
C GLY A 254 -1.71 -3.85 2.99
N LEU A 255 -2.39 -2.74 2.67
CA LEU A 255 -1.83 -1.61 1.93
C LEU A 255 -1.92 -0.34 2.77
N ARG A 256 -0.81 0.40 2.89
CA ARG A 256 -0.75 1.63 3.66
C ARG A 256 -0.11 2.76 2.87
N VAL A 257 -0.76 3.92 2.86
CA VAL A 257 -0.15 5.17 2.38
C VAL A 257 -0.22 6.24 3.45
N LEU A 258 0.85 7.03 3.54
CA LEU A 258 0.94 8.23 4.37
C LEU A 258 1.35 9.41 3.49
N ASN A 259 0.59 10.51 3.51
CA ASN A 259 0.89 11.74 2.78
C ASN A 259 1.19 11.50 1.28
N SER A 260 0.48 10.56 0.66
CA SER A 260 0.70 10.19 -0.75
C SER A 260 -0.51 10.54 -1.61
N ASN A 261 -0.29 10.86 -2.88
CA ASN A 261 -1.34 11.35 -3.79
C ASN A 261 -1.25 10.69 -5.16
N HIS A 262 -2.33 10.77 -5.95
CA HIS A 262 -2.50 10.00 -7.19
C HIS A 262 -2.33 8.49 -6.92
N VAL A 263 -3.12 7.98 -5.97
CA VAL A 263 -3.05 6.60 -5.46
C VAL A 263 -4.20 5.78 -6.04
N LYS A 264 -3.89 4.61 -6.59
CA LYS A 264 -4.87 3.65 -7.09
C LYS A 264 -4.63 2.27 -6.50
N PHE A 265 -5.58 1.76 -5.73
CA PHE A 265 -5.57 0.40 -5.21
C PHE A 265 -6.74 -0.39 -5.82
N HIS A 266 -6.45 -1.37 -6.67
CA HIS A 266 -7.52 -2.09 -7.35
C HIS A 266 -7.27 -3.56 -7.64
N ASP A 267 -8.36 -4.33 -7.82
CA ASP A 267 -8.30 -5.76 -8.14
C ASP A 267 -7.48 -6.60 -7.14
N ASN A 268 -7.29 -6.13 -5.90
CA ASN A 268 -6.56 -6.87 -4.86
C ASN A 268 -7.51 -7.77 -4.06
N VAL A 269 -7.00 -8.91 -3.61
CA VAL A 269 -7.64 -9.77 -2.62
C VAL A 269 -6.88 -9.62 -1.31
N ILE A 270 -7.57 -9.18 -0.26
CA ILE A 270 -6.96 -8.88 1.04
C ILE A 270 -7.72 -9.59 2.15
N ASP A 271 -7.02 -10.46 2.87
CA ASP A 271 -7.51 -11.13 4.06
C ASP A 271 -6.56 -11.00 5.26
N SER A 272 -6.97 -11.54 6.40
CA SER A 272 -6.13 -11.60 7.60
C SER A 272 -6.04 -13.02 8.12
N PHE A 273 -4.86 -13.39 8.61
CA PHE A 273 -4.70 -14.65 9.31
C PHE A 273 -5.47 -14.62 10.64
N HIS A 274 -6.29 -15.63 10.94
CA HIS A 274 -7.02 -15.67 12.22
C HIS A 274 -6.14 -15.99 13.44
N HIS A 275 -5.62 -14.96 14.11
CA HIS A 275 -4.83 -15.08 15.34
C HIS A 275 -4.98 -13.83 16.22
N TRP A 276 -4.66 -13.92 17.52
CA TRP A 276 -4.82 -12.78 18.44
C TRP A 276 -3.95 -11.56 18.08
N SER A 277 -2.83 -11.81 17.37
CA SER A 277 -1.95 -10.77 16.86
C SER A 277 -2.37 -10.23 15.50
N ALA A 278 -3.51 -10.68 14.96
CA ALA A 278 -3.91 -10.41 13.59
C ALA A 278 -4.45 -8.99 13.41
N GLY A 279 -3.82 -8.31 12.45
CA GLY A 279 -4.33 -7.27 11.55
C GLY A 279 -4.98 -6.01 12.14
N GLY A 280 -4.43 -4.87 11.73
CA GLY A 280 -5.14 -3.60 11.52
C GLY A 280 -6.02 -3.66 10.27
N SER A 281 -6.02 -2.62 9.44
CA SER A 281 -6.96 -2.49 8.31
C SER A 281 -6.51 -3.19 7.03
N GLY A 282 -7.44 -3.62 6.18
CA GLY A 282 -7.11 -4.07 4.83
C GLY A 282 -6.34 -3.01 4.04
N ILE A 283 -6.89 -1.80 4.00
CA ILE A 283 -6.27 -0.61 3.38
C ILE A 283 -6.31 0.56 4.37
N LEU A 284 -5.17 1.26 4.51
CA LEU A 284 -5.02 2.46 5.33
C LEU A 284 -4.56 3.65 4.48
N ILE A 285 -5.36 4.72 4.48
CA ILE A 285 -4.99 6.01 3.88
C ILE A 285 -4.82 7.03 5.00
N GLU A 286 -3.60 7.58 5.12
CA GLU A 286 -3.27 8.56 6.15
C GLU A 286 -2.86 9.91 5.57
N LYS A 287 -3.36 10.96 6.21
CA LYS A 287 -2.94 12.34 5.99
C LYS A 287 -2.42 12.95 7.29
N THR A 288 -1.19 13.48 7.30
CA THR A 288 -0.68 14.33 8.41
C THR A 288 -0.38 15.74 7.91
N THR A 289 0.83 15.96 7.40
CA THR A 289 1.35 17.25 6.94
C THR A 289 1.36 17.38 5.42
N GLY A 290 1.10 16.30 4.69
CA GLY A 290 1.05 16.29 3.23
C GLY A 290 -0.37 16.47 2.70
N VAL A 291 -0.47 16.53 1.36
CA VAL A 291 -1.74 16.60 0.62
C VAL A 291 -2.14 15.19 0.17
N VAL A 292 -3.41 14.83 0.38
CA VAL A 292 -3.99 13.53 0.01
C VAL A 292 -5.36 13.77 -0.62
N ASN A 293 -5.41 13.95 -1.95
CA ASN A 293 -6.58 14.48 -2.65
C ASN A 293 -7.05 13.71 -3.89
N ASP A 294 -6.34 12.66 -4.28
CA ASP A 294 -6.61 11.88 -5.48
C ASP A 294 -6.28 10.43 -5.17
N VAL A 295 -7.28 9.75 -4.59
CA VAL A 295 -7.17 8.37 -4.12
C VAL A 295 -8.37 7.60 -4.62
N GLU A 296 -8.12 6.55 -5.39
CA GLU A 296 -9.13 5.63 -5.91
C GLU A 296 -8.89 4.22 -5.34
N ILE A 297 -9.94 3.64 -4.75
CA ILE A 297 -9.91 2.28 -4.20
C ILE A 297 -11.07 1.51 -4.82
N TYR A 298 -10.79 0.57 -5.72
CA TYR A 298 -11.86 -0.07 -6.49
C TYR A 298 -11.63 -1.52 -6.89
N ASN A 299 -12.70 -2.29 -7.15
CA ASN A 299 -12.63 -3.71 -7.54
C ASN A 299 -11.83 -4.61 -6.57
N ASN A 300 -11.61 -4.18 -5.32
CA ASN A 300 -10.93 -5.02 -4.35
C ASN A 300 -11.92 -5.98 -3.67
N THR A 301 -11.46 -7.17 -3.31
CA THR A 301 -12.16 -8.08 -2.41
C THR A 301 -11.44 -8.07 -1.07
N ILE A 302 -12.08 -7.50 -0.04
CA ILE A 302 -11.51 -7.34 1.29
C ILE A 302 -12.35 -8.14 2.27
N HIS A 303 -11.78 -9.16 2.89
CA HIS A 303 -12.57 -10.09 3.67
C HIS A 303 -11.86 -10.68 4.87
N ASP A 304 -12.66 -11.12 5.83
CA ASP A 304 -12.17 -11.81 7.03
C ASP A 304 -11.06 -11.02 7.77
N THR A 305 -11.05 -9.70 7.60
CA THR A 305 -10.06 -8.83 8.24
C THR A 305 -10.34 -8.72 9.73
N TYR A 306 -9.29 -8.58 10.53
CA TYR A 306 -9.42 -8.35 11.96
C TYR A 306 -9.85 -6.91 12.24
N GLY A 307 -9.07 -5.92 11.77
CA GLY A 307 -9.48 -4.52 11.73
C GLY A 307 -10.47 -4.23 10.60
N PRO A 308 -10.68 -2.94 10.26
CA PRO A 308 -11.64 -2.56 9.24
C PRO A 308 -11.17 -2.97 7.84
N GLY A 309 -12.08 -3.03 6.88
CA GLY A 309 -11.70 -3.25 5.49
C GLY A 309 -10.86 -2.09 4.95
N ILE A 310 -11.36 -0.86 5.09
CA ILE A 310 -10.66 0.38 4.74
C ILE A 310 -10.70 1.34 5.94
N TRP A 311 -9.58 2.02 6.19
CA TRP A 311 -9.50 3.12 7.14
C TRP A 311 -8.90 4.36 6.48
N LEU A 312 -9.66 5.46 6.51
CA LEU A 312 -9.19 6.79 6.15
C LEU A 312 -9.02 7.62 7.43
N ILE A 313 -7.83 8.19 7.62
CA ILE A 313 -7.57 9.06 8.76
C ILE A 313 -6.71 10.26 8.39
N GLY A 314 -7.26 11.45 8.64
CA GLY A 314 -6.51 12.69 8.59
C GLY A 314 -6.20 13.19 9.99
N TRP A 315 -4.92 13.34 10.31
CA TRP A 315 -4.39 13.81 11.60
C TRP A 315 -4.26 15.34 11.62
N LEU A 316 -4.14 15.92 12.83
CA LEU A 316 -4.12 17.37 13.16
C LEU A 316 -5.51 17.97 13.40
N ASP A 317 -5.56 19.04 14.22
CA ASP A 317 -6.79 19.74 14.66
C ASP A 317 -7.57 20.39 13.53
N SER A 318 -6.89 20.83 12.48
CA SER A 318 -7.50 21.40 11.29
C SER A 318 -6.47 21.52 10.16
N TYR A 319 -6.98 21.55 8.94
CA TYR A 319 -6.23 21.85 7.72
C TYR A 319 -7.22 22.32 6.64
N PRO A 320 -6.73 23.03 5.61
CA PRO A 320 -7.52 23.34 4.43
C PRO A 320 -8.14 22.08 3.84
N LYS A 321 -9.38 22.21 3.35
CA LYS A 321 -10.10 21.13 2.67
C LYS A 321 -9.27 20.53 1.52
N GLU A 322 -8.53 21.39 0.84
CA GLU A 322 -7.65 21.09 -0.28
C GLU A 322 -6.39 20.32 0.14
N GLU A 323 -6.26 19.87 1.39
CA GLU A 323 -5.18 18.96 1.81
C GLU A 323 -5.67 17.51 2.01
N ALA A 324 -6.97 17.27 2.16
CA ALA A 324 -7.51 15.92 2.36
C ALA A 324 -8.94 15.78 1.81
N GLN A 325 -9.09 15.58 0.51
CA GLN A 325 -10.41 15.50 -0.13
C GLN A 325 -10.50 14.46 -1.27
N ASN A 326 -11.69 14.27 -1.86
CA ASN A 326 -11.90 13.51 -3.10
C ASN A 326 -11.33 12.07 -3.08
N VAL A 327 -11.49 11.38 -1.95
CA VAL A 327 -11.24 9.92 -1.92
C VAL A 327 -12.45 9.21 -2.52
N HIS A 328 -12.23 8.37 -3.53
CA HIS A 328 -13.26 7.61 -4.21
C HIS A 328 -13.12 6.11 -3.95
N ILE A 329 -14.14 5.49 -3.35
CA ILE A 329 -14.17 4.07 -2.99
C ILE A 329 -15.35 3.41 -3.69
N PHE A 330 -15.09 2.56 -4.69
CA PHE A 330 -16.16 2.03 -5.52
C PHE A 330 -15.97 0.60 -6.01
N ASP A 331 -17.07 -0.10 -6.30
CA ASP A 331 -17.07 -1.47 -6.84
C ASP A 331 -16.26 -2.49 -6.02
N ASN A 332 -16.04 -2.22 -4.72
CA ASN A 332 -15.36 -3.17 -3.83
C ASN A 332 -16.36 -4.13 -3.20
N VAL A 333 -15.86 -5.30 -2.82
CA VAL A 333 -16.59 -6.33 -2.09
C VAL A 333 -15.99 -6.50 -0.70
N PHE A 334 -16.82 -6.34 0.32
CA PHE A 334 -16.48 -6.53 1.73
C PHE A 334 -17.30 -7.68 2.29
N TYR A 335 -16.66 -8.67 2.90
CA TYR A 335 -17.39 -9.65 3.70
C TYR A 335 -16.64 -10.09 4.94
N ASN A 336 -17.37 -10.24 6.05
CA ASN A 336 -16.81 -10.62 7.35
C ASN A 336 -15.62 -9.74 7.79
N THR A 337 -15.56 -8.45 7.43
CA THR A 337 -14.52 -7.55 7.92
C THR A 337 -14.81 -7.10 9.35
N GLY A 338 -13.77 -6.73 10.10
CA GLY A 338 -13.91 -6.19 11.46
C GLY A 338 -14.07 -7.25 12.55
N THR A 339 -13.44 -8.41 12.40
CA THR A 339 -13.67 -9.56 13.29
C THR A 339 -12.87 -9.55 14.60
N ASN A 340 -12.02 -8.55 14.83
CA ASN A 340 -11.17 -8.48 16.02
C ASN A 340 -12.01 -8.35 17.30
N PRO A 341 -11.82 -9.23 18.31
CA PRO A 341 -12.60 -9.22 19.53
C PRO A 341 -12.08 -8.27 20.61
N ASN A 342 -11.00 -7.51 20.37
CA ASN A 342 -10.33 -6.73 21.42
C ASN A 342 -10.18 -5.24 21.07
N ILE A 343 -10.72 -4.79 19.94
CA ILE A 343 -10.64 -3.38 19.52
C ILE A 343 -11.98 -2.89 18.99
N ASP A 344 -12.17 -1.58 19.11
CA ASP A 344 -13.38 -0.89 18.66
C ASP A 344 -13.30 -0.42 17.20
N LEU A 345 -12.07 -0.21 16.70
CA LEU A 345 -11.79 0.22 15.34
C LEU A 345 -11.93 -0.95 14.36
N VAL A 346 -13.17 -1.39 14.17
CA VAL A 346 -13.58 -2.47 13.27
C VAL A 346 -14.78 -2.03 12.43
N GLY A 347 -14.90 -2.54 11.20
CA GLY A 347 -15.93 -2.10 10.25
C GLY A 347 -15.68 -2.53 8.81
N GLY A 348 -16.51 -2.01 7.90
CA GLY A 348 -16.24 -2.04 6.46
C GLY A 348 -15.29 -0.92 6.10
N ILE A 349 -15.80 0.31 6.09
CA ILE A 349 -15.06 1.54 5.85
C ILE A 349 -15.20 2.44 7.09
N ILE A 350 -14.07 2.86 7.65
CA ILE A 350 -14.02 3.88 8.71
C ILE A 350 -13.34 5.11 8.15
N THR A 351 -13.94 6.29 8.33
CA THR A 351 -13.35 7.54 7.85
C THR A 351 -13.45 8.68 8.85
N SER A 352 -12.37 9.46 8.93
CA SER A 352 -12.27 10.70 9.71
C SER A 352 -11.23 11.62 9.06
N GLY A 353 -11.49 12.93 9.06
CA GLY A 353 -10.59 13.96 8.54
C GLY A 353 -10.58 14.17 7.02
N PHE A 354 -11.31 13.39 6.23
CA PHE A 354 -11.41 13.60 4.79
C PHE A 354 -12.70 14.35 4.41
N TYR A 355 -12.57 15.26 3.44
CA TYR A 355 -13.68 16.00 2.85
C TYR A 355 -14.10 15.37 1.51
N ASP A 356 -15.36 15.56 1.10
CA ASP A 356 -15.87 15.12 -0.21
C ASP A 356 -15.52 13.67 -0.57
N THR A 357 -15.60 12.75 0.40
CA THR A 357 -15.39 11.33 0.15
C THR A 357 -16.61 10.76 -0.58
N LEU A 358 -16.40 9.99 -1.65
CA LEU A 358 -17.44 9.29 -2.39
C LEU A 358 -17.29 7.77 -2.18
N ILE A 359 -18.34 7.13 -1.68
CA ILE A 359 -18.41 5.69 -1.48
C ILE A 359 -19.60 5.16 -2.30
N GLU A 360 -19.34 4.48 -3.40
CA GLU A 360 -20.41 4.03 -4.30
C GLU A 360 -20.28 2.63 -4.88
N ASN A 361 -21.41 1.98 -5.18
CA ASN A 361 -21.46 0.67 -5.84
C ASN A 361 -20.68 -0.45 -5.11
N ASN A 362 -20.38 -0.31 -3.82
CA ASN A 362 -19.73 -1.35 -3.04
C ASN A 362 -20.76 -2.35 -2.52
N THR A 363 -20.34 -3.61 -2.30
CA THR A 363 -21.15 -4.64 -1.63
C THR A 363 -20.55 -4.97 -0.28
N PHE A 364 -21.37 -4.95 0.78
CA PHE A 364 -21.00 -5.31 2.14
C PHE A 364 -21.90 -6.46 2.62
N ASP A 365 -21.31 -7.56 3.09
CA ASP A 365 -22.04 -8.71 3.61
C ASP A 365 -21.42 -9.25 4.90
N GLY A 366 -22.19 -9.26 5.99
CA GLY A 366 -21.69 -9.84 7.25
C GLY A 366 -20.62 -9.01 7.96
N VAL A 367 -20.48 -7.73 7.60
CA VAL A 367 -19.50 -6.81 8.20
C VAL A 367 -19.84 -6.53 9.67
N TYR A 368 -18.83 -6.59 10.55
CA TYR A 368 -18.98 -6.30 11.97
C TYR A 368 -18.96 -4.80 12.24
N HIS A 369 -19.63 -4.36 13.31
CA HIS A 369 -19.83 -2.96 13.71
C HIS A 369 -20.79 -2.19 12.79
N ALA A 370 -20.36 -1.84 11.59
CA ALA A 370 -21.16 -1.25 10.54
C ALA A 370 -20.39 -1.25 9.21
N ALA A 371 -21.11 -1.14 8.10
CA ALA A 371 -20.48 -1.09 6.79
C ALA A 371 -19.70 0.22 6.60
N ILE A 372 -20.25 1.36 7.02
CA ILE A 372 -19.62 2.68 6.85
C ILE A 372 -19.76 3.50 8.14
N ILE A 373 -18.64 4.06 8.63
CA ILE A 373 -18.56 4.70 9.94
C ILE A 373 -17.79 6.02 9.87
N HIS A 374 -18.36 7.09 10.41
CA HIS A 374 -17.59 8.24 10.88
C HIS A 374 -17.21 8.03 12.35
N MET A 375 -15.93 7.85 12.63
CA MET A 375 -15.43 7.56 13.97
C MET A 375 -13.97 8.01 14.13
N LEU A 376 -13.64 8.52 15.31
CA LEU A 376 -12.26 8.71 15.73
C LEU A 376 -11.77 7.49 16.50
N PRO A 377 -10.50 7.09 16.36
CA PRO A 377 -9.93 6.06 17.22
C PRO A 377 -9.99 6.51 18.69
N THR A 378 -10.60 5.70 19.54
CA THR A 378 -10.83 6.00 20.97
C THR A 378 -9.57 5.82 21.82
N GLU A 379 -8.67 4.92 21.44
CA GLU A 379 -7.35 4.73 22.03
C GLU A 379 -6.39 4.30 20.91
N ILE A 380 -5.32 5.08 20.67
CA ILE A 380 -4.20 4.62 19.86
C ILE A 380 -3.04 4.42 20.82
N PRO A 381 -2.53 3.20 21.00
CA PRO A 381 -1.17 3.03 21.50
C PRO A 381 -0.22 3.53 20.42
N ILE A 382 -0.01 4.85 20.36
CA ILE A 382 0.98 5.47 19.46
C ILE A 382 2.34 5.09 20.04
N TYR A 383 3.06 4.20 19.37
CA TYR A 383 4.44 3.90 19.72
C TYR A 383 5.36 4.09 18.51
N PRO A 384 6.43 4.90 18.65
CA PRO A 384 6.75 5.76 19.80
C PRO A 384 5.78 6.95 19.94
N ALA A 385 5.49 7.31 21.20
CA ALA A 385 4.49 8.30 21.64
C ALA A 385 4.79 9.77 21.28
N GLU A 386 5.68 10.02 20.32
CA GLU A 386 6.07 11.36 19.93
C GLU A 386 5.36 11.74 18.61
N VAL A 387 4.58 12.82 18.68
CA VAL A 387 4.04 13.60 17.54
C VAL A 387 2.71 13.14 16.90
N ARG A 388 1.71 12.71 17.68
CA ARG A 388 0.29 12.79 17.22
C ARG A 388 -0.60 13.30 18.35
N THR A 389 -0.42 14.58 18.70
CA THR A 389 -1.07 15.21 19.87
C THR A 389 -2.53 15.59 19.66
N SER A 390 -3.08 15.42 18.45
CA SER A 390 -4.53 15.59 18.27
C SER A 390 -5.13 14.66 17.22
N LEU A 391 -6.26 14.07 17.61
CA LEU A 391 -7.00 13.10 16.83
C LEU A 391 -8.02 13.86 16.00
N SER A 392 -7.73 13.92 14.70
CA SER A 392 -8.60 14.35 13.60
C SER A 392 -9.06 15.81 13.65
N PRO A 393 -9.32 16.44 12.50
CA PRO A 393 -9.74 17.82 12.49
C PRO A 393 -11.07 18.01 13.21
N THR A 394 -11.10 18.94 14.16
CA THR A 394 -12.32 19.47 14.79
C THR A 394 -13.06 20.44 13.86
N GLY A 395 -12.57 20.62 12.63
CA GLY A 395 -13.24 21.37 11.58
C GLY A 395 -14.63 20.82 11.28
N THR A 396 -15.52 21.70 10.84
CA THR A 396 -16.86 21.32 10.36
C THR A 396 -16.86 21.20 8.85
N GLY A 397 -17.79 20.41 8.30
CA GLY A 397 -17.98 20.29 6.85
C GLY A 397 -17.33 19.08 6.21
N HIS A 398 -16.91 18.09 7.01
CA HIS A 398 -16.50 16.79 6.48
C HIS A 398 -17.73 16.07 5.93
N THR A 399 -17.76 15.88 4.62
CA THR A 399 -18.87 15.30 3.88
C THR A 399 -18.46 13.95 3.30
N THR A 400 -19.36 12.98 3.41
CA THR A 400 -19.21 11.69 2.73
C THR A 400 -20.51 11.37 2.00
N ILE A 401 -20.43 11.23 0.68
CA ILE A 401 -21.54 10.76 -0.15
C ILE A 401 -21.46 9.25 -0.18
N VAL A 402 -22.55 8.58 0.18
CA VAL A 402 -22.69 7.13 0.15
C VAL A 402 -23.87 6.80 -0.72
N ARG A 403 -23.62 6.23 -1.91
CA ARG A 403 -24.69 5.97 -2.87
C ARG A 403 -24.59 4.64 -3.58
N ASN A 404 -25.74 4.05 -3.96
CA ASN A 404 -25.81 2.82 -4.74
C ASN A 404 -25.10 1.59 -4.12
N ASN A 405 -24.74 1.62 -2.84
CA ASN A 405 -24.11 0.49 -2.18
C ASN A 405 -25.16 -0.56 -1.81
N ILE A 406 -24.76 -1.83 -1.74
CA ILE A 406 -25.59 -2.91 -1.20
C ILE A 406 -24.99 -3.32 0.14
N ILE A 407 -25.72 -3.08 1.23
CA ILE A 407 -25.28 -3.36 2.59
C ILE A 407 -26.24 -4.35 3.24
N VAL A 408 -25.75 -5.55 3.48
CA VAL A 408 -26.55 -6.63 4.05
C VAL A 408 -25.90 -7.31 5.25
N ASN A 409 -26.75 -7.84 6.12
CA ASN A 409 -26.35 -8.74 7.20
C ASN A 409 -25.27 -8.20 8.15
N THR A 410 -25.18 -6.88 8.34
CA THR A 410 -24.19 -6.34 9.27
C THR A 410 -24.39 -6.90 10.69
N GLN A 411 -23.28 -7.15 11.37
CA GLN A 411 -23.22 -7.82 12.66
C GLN A 411 -22.78 -6.83 13.74
N LYS A 412 -23.19 -7.09 14.99
CA LYS A 412 -22.59 -6.42 16.14
C LYS A 412 -21.10 -6.73 16.19
N ARG A 413 -20.27 -5.75 16.53
CA ARG A 413 -18.85 -6.02 16.82
C ARG A 413 -18.73 -6.91 18.05
N LYS A 414 -17.57 -7.55 18.19
CA LYS A 414 -17.31 -8.50 19.28
C LYS A 414 -16.96 -7.80 20.59
N GLU A 415 -16.09 -6.80 20.54
CA GLU A 415 -15.82 -5.90 21.66
C GLU A 415 -16.97 -4.90 21.81
N ASP A 416 -17.48 -4.69 23.03
CA ASP A 416 -18.54 -3.72 23.33
C ASP A 416 -19.68 -3.68 22.29
N PRO A 417 -20.50 -4.75 22.19
CA PRO A 417 -21.45 -4.96 21.10
C PRO A 417 -22.68 -4.04 21.12
N GLU A 418 -22.97 -3.39 22.25
CA GLU A 418 -24.15 -2.55 22.41
C GLU A 418 -24.09 -1.32 21.49
N GLY A 419 -25.21 -1.01 20.83
CA GLY A 419 -25.26 0.13 19.90
C GLY A 419 -24.50 -0.08 18.59
N THR A 420 -24.11 -1.31 18.24
CA THR A 420 -23.43 -1.63 16.97
C THR A 420 -24.25 -2.61 16.13
N GLY A 421 -23.90 -2.76 14.86
CA GLY A 421 -24.57 -3.64 13.88
C GLY A 421 -25.48 -2.90 12.90
N TYR A 422 -25.27 -1.59 12.70
CA TYR A 422 -26.04 -0.79 11.73
C TYR A 422 -25.47 -0.91 10.31
N ALA A 423 -26.18 -0.42 9.30
CA ALA A 423 -25.58 -0.25 7.97
C ALA A 423 -24.58 0.92 7.99
N VAL A 424 -25.02 2.09 8.47
CA VAL A 424 -24.21 3.31 8.55
C VAL A 424 -24.30 3.93 9.94
N ILE A 425 -23.16 4.34 10.50
CA ILE A 425 -23.07 5.01 11.81
C ILE A 425 -22.32 6.32 11.68
N ASN A 426 -22.88 7.40 12.22
CA ASN A 426 -22.17 8.65 12.44
C ASN A 426 -21.94 8.90 13.94
N TYR A 427 -20.73 8.64 14.44
CA TYR A 427 -20.39 9.02 15.82
C TYR A 427 -19.94 10.48 15.95
N LEU A 428 -19.83 11.22 14.84
CA LEU A 428 -19.34 12.59 14.79
C LEU A 428 -20.35 13.56 14.13
N PRO A 429 -21.65 13.53 14.49
CA PRO A 429 -22.71 14.24 13.76
C PRO A 429 -22.63 15.78 13.83
N GLU A 430 -21.82 16.33 14.73
CA GLU A 430 -21.62 17.77 14.86
C GLU A 430 -20.62 18.33 13.83
N THR A 431 -19.71 17.49 13.33
CA THR A 431 -18.61 17.91 12.44
C THR A 431 -18.59 17.15 11.11
N TYR A 432 -19.22 15.98 11.05
CA TYR A 432 -19.29 15.09 9.89
C TYR A 432 -20.74 14.86 9.46
N ALA A 433 -20.97 14.82 8.15
CA ALA A 433 -22.27 14.56 7.58
C ALA A 433 -22.20 13.50 6.48
N PHE A 434 -23.16 12.58 6.51
CA PHE A 434 -23.42 11.68 5.39
C PHE A 434 -24.50 12.27 4.48
N VAL A 435 -24.30 12.13 3.18
CA VAL A 435 -25.34 12.23 2.16
C VAL A 435 -25.60 10.81 1.66
N LEU A 436 -26.73 10.23 2.06
CA LEU A 436 -27.07 8.83 1.80
C LEU A 436 -28.11 8.73 0.68
N GLU A 437 -27.74 8.10 -0.43
CA GLU A 437 -28.57 8.07 -1.63
C GLU A 437 -28.70 6.68 -2.26
N ASN A 438 -29.93 6.15 -2.32
CA ASN A 438 -30.23 4.98 -3.14
C ASN A 438 -29.37 3.74 -2.83
N ASN A 439 -28.99 3.55 -1.56
CA ASN A 439 -28.34 2.34 -1.08
C ASN A 439 -29.39 1.26 -0.81
N CYS A 440 -29.06 -0.01 -1.10
CA CYS A 440 -29.90 -1.14 -0.73
C CYS A 440 -29.48 -1.71 0.63
N LEU A 441 -30.35 -1.59 1.64
CA LEU A 441 -30.07 -2.00 3.01
C LEU A 441 -31.00 -3.15 3.42
N TYR A 442 -30.44 -4.31 3.78
CA TYR A 442 -31.25 -5.49 4.10
C TYR A 442 -30.67 -6.33 5.24
N ASN A 443 -31.53 -6.69 6.20
CA ASN A 443 -31.19 -7.61 7.30
C ASN A 443 -30.00 -7.18 8.19
N ASN A 444 -29.82 -5.87 8.42
CA ASN A 444 -28.78 -5.32 9.29
C ASN A 444 -29.17 -5.44 10.78
N SER A 445 -28.28 -5.97 11.62
CA SER A 445 -28.65 -6.49 12.96
C SER A 445 -29.17 -5.45 13.97
N ALA A 446 -28.74 -4.19 13.88
CA ALA A 446 -29.22 -3.10 14.72
C ALA A 446 -30.12 -2.10 13.97
N GLY A 447 -30.25 -2.25 12.66
CA GLY A 447 -31.03 -1.36 11.80
C GLY A 447 -30.20 -0.68 10.73
N ASN A 448 -30.77 0.32 10.07
CA ASN A 448 -30.13 0.95 8.91
C ASN A 448 -29.16 2.05 9.30
N TYR A 449 -29.54 2.92 10.23
CA TYR A 449 -28.77 4.13 10.54
C TYR A 449 -28.68 4.41 12.03
N GLN A 450 -27.56 5.02 12.42
CA GLN A 450 -27.40 5.68 13.71
C GLN A 450 -26.82 7.08 13.49
N ASN A 451 -27.53 8.10 14.00
CA ASN A 451 -27.19 9.53 13.87
C ASN A 451 -27.03 10.03 12.42
N CYS A 452 -27.67 9.37 11.46
CA CYS A 452 -27.83 9.79 10.08
C CYS A 452 -29.14 9.22 9.53
N THR A 453 -29.59 9.70 8.36
CA THR A 453 -30.85 9.26 7.74
C THR A 453 -30.78 9.38 6.23
N SER A 454 -31.53 8.53 5.51
CA SER A 454 -31.82 8.69 4.08
C SER A 454 -33.33 8.74 3.85
N ASN A 455 -33.74 9.40 2.75
CA ASN A 455 -35.12 9.36 2.24
C ASN A 455 -35.23 8.60 0.89
N THR A 456 -34.12 8.11 0.34
CA THR A 456 -34.06 7.52 -1.01
C THR A 456 -33.53 6.09 -1.04
N ASP A 457 -33.00 5.60 0.07
CA ASP A 457 -32.51 4.21 0.19
C ASP A 457 -33.63 3.18 0.04
N ILE A 458 -33.22 1.97 -0.36
CA ILE A 458 -34.04 0.82 -0.71
C ILE A 458 -33.93 -0.22 0.42
N TYR A 459 -35.06 -0.83 0.83
CA TYR A 459 -35.13 -1.72 2.01
C TYR A 459 -35.66 -3.12 1.68
N VAL A 460 -35.05 -3.77 0.69
CA VAL A 460 -35.48 -5.10 0.20
C VAL A 460 -34.29 -6.02 -0.03
N ASP A 461 -34.54 -7.32 -0.07
CA ASP A 461 -33.52 -8.32 -0.41
C ASP A 461 -32.94 -8.03 -1.80
N PRO A 462 -31.61 -7.86 -1.95
CA PRO A 462 -30.98 -7.59 -3.25
C PRO A 462 -31.06 -8.77 -4.22
N LEU A 463 -31.40 -9.98 -3.76
CA LEU A 463 -31.52 -11.19 -4.58
C LEU A 463 -30.22 -11.53 -5.33
N PHE A 464 -29.13 -11.75 -4.60
CA PHE A 464 -27.87 -12.26 -5.17
C PHE A 464 -28.03 -13.62 -5.86
N ILE A 465 -27.19 -13.91 -6.85
CA ILE A 465 -27.13 -15.22 -7.53
C ILE A 465 -26.78 -16.32 -6.52
N ASN A 466 -25.66 -16.17 -5.81
CA ASN A 466 -25.26 -17.13 -4.78
C ASN A 466 -24.35 -16.48 -3.71
N GLN A 467 -24.99 -15.92 -2.69
CA GLN A 467 -24.33 -15.29 -1.57
C GLN A 467 -23.39 -16.23 -0.78
N SER A 468 -23.71 -17.53 -0.70
CA SER A 468 -22.92 -18.49 0.10
C SER A 468 -21.50 -18.76 -0.40
N ILE A 469 -21.23 -18.39 -1.66
CA ILE A 469 -19.90 -18.46 -2.28
C ILE A 469 -19.41 -17.08 -2.68
N HIS A 470 -20.01 -16.02 -2.13
CA HIS A 470 -19.68 -14.61 -2.40
C HIS A 470 -19.88 -14.19 -3.87
N ASP A 471 -20.83 -14.82 -4.58
CA ASP A 471 -21.29 -14.36 -5.90
C ASP A 471 -22.42 -13.34 -5.74
N TYR A 472 -22.01 -12.08 -5.60
CA TYR A 472 -22.87 -10.93 -5.37
C TYR A 472 -23.50 -10.33 -6.63
N ARG A 473 -23.36 -10.99 -7.79
CA ARG A 473 -24.13 -10.57 -8.97
C ARG A 473 -25.62 -10.66 -8.67
N LEU A 474 -26.38 -9.70 -9.17
CA LEU A 474 -27.82 -9.63 -8.95
C LEU A 474 -28.57 -10.62 -9.87
N LYS A 475 -29.61 -11.26 -9.35
CA LYS A 475 -30.56 -12.02 -10.19
C LYS A 475 -31.30 -11.08 -11.14
N PRO A 476 -31.78 -11.56 -12.30
CA PRO A 476 -32.51 -10.72 -13.26
C PRO A 476 -33.74 -9.99 -12.68
N ASN A 477 -34.39 -10.58 -11.67
CA ASN A 477 -35.56 -10.01 -10.99
C ASN A 477 -35.20 -9.24 -9.71
N SER A 478 -33.92 -8.92 -9.49
CA SER A 478 -33.49 -8.11 -8.35
C SER A 478 -34.17 -6.74 -8.37
N PRO A 479 -34.67 -6.26 -7.22
CA PRO A 479 -35.21 -4.90 -7.10
C PRO A 479 -34.13 -3.82 -7.22
N CYS A 480 -32.85 -4.17 -7.16
CA CYS A 480 -31.72 -3.24 -7.29
C CYS A 480 -31.27 -3.05 -8.75
N ASN A 481 -31.81 -3.81 -9.70
CA ASN A 481 -31.46 -3.67 -11.10
C ASN A 481 -31.96 -2.34 -11.67
N GLY A 482 -31.05 -1.53 -12.21
CA GLY A 482 -31.39 -0.28 -12.90
C GLY A 482 -31.87 0.85 -11.97
N THR A 483 -31.66 0.73 -10.66
CA THR A 483 -32.06 1.76 -9.69
C THR A 483 -30.95 2.77 -9.41
N GLY A 484 -29.70 2.47 -9.79
CA GLY A 484 -28.52 3.29 -9.48
C GLY A 484 -28.64 4.75 -9.95
N TYR A 485 -28.22 5.68 -9.09
CA TYR A 485 -28.03 7.08 -9.48
C TYR A 485 -26.77 7.20 -10.33
N THR A 486 -26.82 8.00 -11.38
CA THR A 486 -25.65 8.33 -12.23
C THR A 486 -24.86 9.48 -11.63
#